data_AF-A0A924ARI8-F1
#
_entry.id   AF-A0A924ARI8-F1
#
_cell.length_a   1.000
_cell.length_b   1.000
_cell.length_c   1.000
_cell.angle_alpha   90.00
_cell.angle_beta   90.00
_cell.angle_gamma   90.00
#
_symmetry.space_group_name_H-M   'P 1'
#
loop_
_entity.id
_entity.type
_entity.pdbx_description
1 polymer ?
#
loop_
_entity_poly.entity_id
_entity_poly.type
_entity_poly.pdbx_seq_one_letter_code
_entity_poly.pdbx_strand_id
1 'polypeptide(L)'
;MPPRKSKRVIALNSTCPCGSGKQYKRCCNAKGIIFRQKDEYHFNTHFNRYESNIDHHYAKFEYSNFKYESVSAKIGRIKCRLVHSKGNSIIVPEFILLGNGGWIQPLFFTAPYLINMDNDQLCYLYIDIQEGETLKIQFYASAFKRAFSDKSHLYECQIFGPPDIEKYTCGVYAVVNDNLFLHLYHHTNDVGFDGINGSNSLWSSRWNYRGSKECINYNFLYFTHIPEIKYDSDLITVAMSKDGRMDYQIDSFNPPRPMPENFREVYEDYIYTAQVYRSTSSDRNCTIEFDIPIESIDLKHLYLHNQGKDFFYEVCFPYIHRIKSQPKSIIYFNNKFAIENKPPIIHSDYAIVGDTGFKDGLASPFEEEDTTFIFKIEDCGDQTIHEYWFTHFNTDLFSGKNIDILKVQEVKINPTNK
;
A
#
# COMPACT_ATOMS: atom_id res chain seq x y z
N MET A 1 -0.61 -22.14 44.69
CA MET A 1 -1.55 -21.09 44.26
C MET A 1 -0.82 -19.76 44.32
N PRO A 2 -0.53 -19.10 43.17
CA PRO A 2 0.04 -17.76 43.20
C PRO A 2 -1.05 -16.75 43.63
N PRO A 3 -0.67 -15.64 44.30
CA PRO A 3 -1.62 -14.66 44.80
C PRO A 3 -2.29 -13.93 43.62
N ARG A 4 -3.62 -13.83 43.65
CA ARG A 4 -4.41 -12.99 42.73
C ARG A 4 -3.95 -11.54 42.88
N LYS A 5 -3.17 -11.03 41.92
CA LYS A 5 -2.87 -9.61 41.79
C LYS A 5 -4.20 -8.85 41.69
N SER A 6 -4.42 -7.91 42.60
CA SER A 6 -5.61 -7.04 42.56
C SER A 6 -5.61 -6.28 41.24
N LYS A 7 -6.71 -6.38 40.49
CA LYS A 7 -6.94 -5.55 39.31
C LYS A 7 -6.95 -4.09 39.78
N ARG A 8 -5.90 -3.32 39.50
CA ARG A 8 -5.93 -1.87 39.65
C ARG A 8 -6.99 -1.35 38.67
N VAL A 9 -8.12 -0.93 39.21
CA VAL A 9 -9.15 -0.22 38.45
C VAL A 9 -8.61 1.17 38.15
N ILE A 10 -8.17 1.39 36.91
CA ILE A 10 -7.73 2.72 36.45
C ILE A 10 -8.97 3.62 36.40
N ALA A 11 -8.93 4.74 37.12
CA ALA A 11 -10.04 5.68 37.16
C ALA A 11 -10.29 6.27 35.77
N LEU A 12 -11.54 6.27 35.31
CA LEU A 12 -11.92 6.75 33.96
C LEU A 12 -11.44 8.16 33.62
N ASN A 13 -11.29 9.02 34.64
CA ASN A 13 -10.87 10.42 34.48
C ASN A 13 -9.35 10.64 34.67
N SER A 14 -8.57 9.61 34.99
CA SER A 14 -7.11 9.75 35.08
C SER A 14 -6.52 9.98 33.70
N THR A 15 -5.32 10.56 33.63
CA THR A 15 -4.52 10.60 32.40
C THR A 15 -4.35 9.18 31.87
N CYS A 16 -4.42 9.04 30.55
CA CYS A 16 -4.45 7.75 29.90
C CYS A 16 -3.05 7.11 29.99
N PRO A 17 -2.99 5.81 30.37
CA PRO A 17 -1.81 4.97 30.34
C PRO A 17 -0.99 5.05 29.04
N CYS A 18 -1.66 5.28 27.91
CA CYS A 18 -1.07 5.35 26.56
C CYS A 18 -0.08 6.51 26.33
N GLY A 19 0.17 7.37 27.32
CA GLY A 19 1.06 8.53 27.17
C GLY A 19 0.50 9.67 26.32
N SER A 20 -0.73 9.55 25.80
CA SER A 20 -1.35 10.55 24.92
C SER A 20 -1.72 11.88 25.60
N GLY A 21 -1.58 11.99 26.92
CA GLY A 21 -2.08 13.13 27.70
C GLY A 21 -3.62 13.23 27.78
N LYS A 22 -4.38 12.39 27.04
CA LYS A 22 -5.86 12.34 27.09
C LYS A 22 -6.31 11.60 28.35
N GLN A 23 -7.57 11.73 28.76
CA GLN A 23 -8.14 10.93 29.86
C GLN A 23 -8.31 9.45 29.45
N TYR A 24 -8.19 8.50 30.37
CA TYR A 24 -8.26 7.06 30.09
C TYR A 24 -9.56 6.66 29.36
N LYS A 25 -10.70 7.21 29.78
CA LYS A 25 -12.00 7.03 29.10
C LYS A 25 -12.09 7.61 27.68
N ARG A 26 -11.10 8.42 27.26
CA ARG A 26 -11.02 9.11 25.97
C ARG A 26 -9.80 8.67 25.11
N CYS A 27 -9.05 7.66 25.56
CA CYS A 27 -8.03 6.97 24.76
C CYS A 27 -8.34 5.46 24.87
N CYS A 28 -7.64 4.71 25.72
CA CYS A 28 -7.67 3.25 25.71
C CYS A 28 -8.94 2.58 26.25
N ASN A 29 -9.76 3.28 27.04
CA ASN A 29 -11.02 2.73 27.56
C ASN A 29 -12.26 3.30 26.87
N ALA A 30 -12.10 3.85 25.66
CA ALA A 30 -13.21 4.11 24.77
C ALA A 30 -13.84 2.77 24.38
N LYS A 31 -14.84 2.32 25.16
CA LYS A 31 -15.71 1.19 24.78
C LYS A 31 -16.53 1.63 23.59
N GLY A 32 -16.07 1.29 22.39
CA GLY A 32 -16.60 1.90 21.19
C GLY A 32 -16.27 3.39 21.12
N ILE A 33 -16.50 3.95 19.95
CA ILE A 33 -16.19 5.34 19.68
C ILE A 33 -17.07 6.20 20.58
N ILE A 34 -16.51 6.78 21.65
CA ILE A 34 -17.19 7.86 22.37
C ILE A 34 -16.97 9.12 21.56
N PHE A 35 -17.66 9.21 20.42
CA PHE A 35 -17.87 10.48 19.74
C PHE A 35 -18.48 11.42 20.76
N ARG A 36 -17.84 12.56 21.01
CA ARG A 36 -18.58 13.65 21.65
C ARG A 36 -19.70 13.96 20.67
N GLN A 37 -20.93 14.00 21.17
CA GLN A 37 -22.18 14.26 20.44
C GLN A 37 -22.23 15.66 19.76
N LYS A 38 -21.09 16.32 19.58
CA LYS A 38 -20.91 17.70 19.10
C LYS A 38 -19.83 17.88 18.01
N ASP A 39 -19.04 16.86 17.71
CA ASP A 39 -18.08 16.96 16.60
C ASP A 39 -18.76 16.37 15.36
N GLU A 40 -18.94 17.18 14.31
CA GLU A 40 -19.40 16.69 13.00
C GLU A 40 -18.25 15.90 12.36
N TYR A 41 -18.49 14.62 12.06
CA TYR A 41 -17.56 13.78 11.32
C TYR A 41 -18.18 13.47 9.96
N HIS A 42 -17.34 13.43 8.93
CA HIS A 42 -17.74 12.94 7.62
C HIS A 42 -16.82 11.78 7.22
N PHE A 43 -17.39 10.76 6.58
CA PHE A 43 -16.59 9.68 6.03
C PHE A 43 -16.17 10.05 4.61
N ASN A 44 -14.87 10.22 4.40
CA ASN A 44 -14.29 10.46 3.09
C ASN A 44 -13.93 9.12 2.45
N THR A 45 -14.76 8.71 1.49
CA THR A 45 -14.63 7.47 0.74
C THR A 45 -13.39 7.43 -0.14
N HIS A 46 -12.95 8.57 -0.69
CA HIS A 46 -11.75 8.62 -1.52
C HIS A 46 -10.47 8.22 -0.76
N PHE A 47 -10.43 8.48 0.55
CA PHE A 47 -9.26 8.22 1.40
C PHE A 47 -9.52 7.21 2.54
N ASN A 48 -10.64 6.49 2.47
CA ASN A 48 -11.07 5.50 3.47
C ASN A 48 -10.94 5.98 4.93
N ARG A 49 -11.35 7.21 5.23
CA ARG A 49 -11.14 7.81 6.57
C ARG A 49 -12.31 8.64 7.05
N TYR A 50 -12.52 8.63 8.37
CA TYR A 50 -13.36 9.61 9.05
C TYR A 50 -12.57 10.88 9.28
N GLU A 51 -13.12 12.01 8.83
CA GLU A 51 -12.51 13.30 8.97
C GLU A 51 -13.21 14.16 10.02
N SER A 52 -12.40 14.88 10.79
CA SER A 52 -12.86 15.85 11.80
C SER A 52 -11.97 17.10 11.78
N ASN A 53 -12.36 18.10 12.55
CA ASN A 53 -11.57 19.32 12.72
C ASN A 53 -10.31 19.15 13.59
N ILE A 54 -10.08 17.97 14.17
CA ILE A 54 -8.95 17.75 15.09
C ILE A 54 -8.07 16.56 14.71
N ASP A 55 -8.55 15.65 13.86
CA ASP A 55 -7.86 14.41 13.51
C ASP A 55 -8.50 13.74 12.28
N HIS A 56 -7.75 12.84 11.65
CA HIS A 56 -8.28 11.86 10.71
C HIS A 56 -8.18 10.45 11.30
N HIS A 57 -9.21 9.65 11.08
CA HIS A 57 -9.20 8.24 11.48
C HIS A 57 -9.43 7.35 10.26
N TYR A 58 -8.37 6.72 9.78
CA TYR A 58 -8.44 5.73 8.71
C TYR A 58 -9.22 4.51 9.19
N ALA A 59 -10.24 4.14 8.42
CA ALA A 59 -11.06 2.99 8.76
C ALA A 59 -10.21 1.72 8.68
N LYS A 60 -10.37 0.87 9.70
CA LYS A 60 -9.86 -0.49 9.62
C LYS A 60 -10.69 -1.26 8.61
N PHE A 61 -10.04 -2.16 7.92
CA PHE A 61 -10.73 -3.05 7.01
C PHE A 61 -11.45 -4.15 7.81
N GLU A 62 -12.73 -4.33 7.52
CA GLU A 62 -13.51 -5.49 7.95
C GLU A 62 -14.15 -6.08 6.70
N TYR A 63 -13.76 -7.30 6.33
CA TYR A 63 -14.32 -7.98 5.16
C TYR A 63 -15.83 -8.12 5.29
N SER A 64 -16.59 -7.53 4.36
CA SER A 64 -18.06 -7.46 4.45
C SER A 64 -18.79 -8.52 3.61
N ASN A 65 -18.06 -9.48 3.02
CA ASN A 65 -18.52 -10.40 1.97
C ASN A 65 -19.00 -9.67 0.69
N PHE A 66 -18.73 -10.29 -0.45
CA PHE A 66 -19.24 -9.77 -1.73
C PHE A 66 -20.77 -9.87 -1.81
N LYS A 67 -21.43 -8.74 -2.09
CA LYS A 67 -22.91 -8.62 -2.07
C LYS A 67 -23.54 -8.21 -3.41
N TYR A 68 -22.76 -8.19 -4.49
CA TYR A 68 -23.15 -7.61 -5.78
C TYR A 68 -23.31 -8.64 -6.92
N GLU A 69 -23.64 -9.90 -6.60
CA GLU A 69 -23.75 -10.99 -7.58
C GLU A 69 -24.80 -10.73 -8.68
N SER A 70 -25.85 -9.96 -8.37
CA SER A 70 -26.98 -9.69 -9.27
C SER A 70 -26.89 -8.34 -10.00
N VAL A 71 -25.82 -7.57 -9.80
CA VAL A 71 -25.65 -6.24 -10.39
C VAL A 71 -24.99 -6.35 -11.77
N SER A 72 -25.41 -5.49 -12.71
CA SER A 72 -24.76 -5.40 -14.02
C SER A 72 -23.33 -4.88 -13.89
N ALA A 73 -22.39 -5.55 -14.55
CA ALA A 73 -21.00 -5.12 -14.54
C ALA A 73 -20.82 -3.75 -15.22
N LYS A 74 -19.96 -2.93 -14.63
CA LYS A 74 -19.38 -1.75 -15.29
C LYS A 74 -18.13 -2.17 -16.06
N ILE A 75 -17.85 -1.52 -17.19
CA ILE A 75 -16.61 -1.74 -17.94
C ILE A 75 -15.53 -0.79 -17.45
N GLY A 76 -14.34 -1.32 -17.23
CA GLY A 76 -13.15 -0.55 -16.87
C GLY A 76 -11.89 -1.24 -17.35
N ARG A 77 -10.76 -0.89 -16.74
CA ARG A 77 -9.47 -1.55 -17.00
C ARG A 77 -8.79 -1.94 -15.70
N ILE A 78 -7.99 -2.98 -15.73
CA ILE A 78 -7.18 -3.41 -14.60
C ILE A 78 -5.73 -3.58 -15.04
N LYS A 79 -4.81 -2.99 -14.29
CA LYS A 79 -3.36 -3.20 -14.43
C LYS A 79 -2.94 -4.29 -13.46
N CYS A 80 -2.23 -5.31 -13.95
CA CYS A 80 -1.77 -6.44 -13.16
C CYS A 80 -0.32 -6.81 -13.47
N ARG A 81 0.38 -7.42 -12.50
CA ARG A 81 1.66 -8.12 -12.72
C ARG A 81 1.55 -9.58 -12.25
N LEU A 82 2.17 -10.49 -12.98
CA LEU A 82 2.38 -11.87 -12.54
C LEU A 82 3.68 -11.94 -11.74
N VAL A 83 3.63 -12.57 -10.57
CA VAL A 83 4.80 -12.74 -9.71
C VAL A 83 4.90 -14.17 -9.17
N HIS A 84 6.13 -14.64 -8.97
CA HIS A 84 6.45 -16.01 -8.60
C HIS A 84 7.24 -16.07 -7.30
N SER A 85 6.93 -17.06 -6.48
CA SER A 85 7.71 -17.46 -5.31
C SER A 85 8.05 -18.94 -5.40
N LYS A 86 8.76 -19.46 -4.40
CA LYS A 86 8.98 -20.89 -4.28
C LYS A 86 7.63 -21.60 -4.00
N GLY A 87 7.08 -22.23 -5.02
CA GLY A 87 5.89 -23.08 -4.92
C GLY A 87 4.54 -22.37 -5.09
N ASN A 88 4.52 -21.06 -5.36
CA ASN A 88 3.28 -20.35 -5.66
C ASN A 88 3.51 -19.17 -6.62
N SER A 89 2.46 -18.80 -7.34
CA SER A 89 2.42 -17.71 -8.31
C SER A 89 1.14 -16.92 -8.11
N ILE A 90 1.17 -15.60 -8.27
CA ILE A 90 -0.03 -14.76 -8.13
C ILE A 90 -0.06 -13.66 -9.19
N ILE A 91 -1.27 -13.32 -9.61
CA ILE A 91 -1.55 -12.12 -10.39
C ILE A 91 -1.93 -11.02 -9.41
N VAL A 92 -1.08 -10.00 -9.28
CA VAL A 92 -1.28 -8.89 -8.36
C VAL A 92 -2.03 -7.76 -9.06
N PRO A 93 -3.23 -7.36 -8.59
CA PRO A 93 -3.92 -6.18 -9.10
C PRO A 93 -3.24 -4.92 -8.57
N GLU A 94 -2.91 -3.97 -9.45
CA GLU A 94 -2.27 -2.71 -9.06
C GLU A 94 -3.25 -1.55 -9.01
N PHE A 95 -3.97 -1.34 -10.12
CA PHE A 95 -4.90 -0.23 -10.29
C PHE A 95 -6.12 -0.69 -11.06
N ILE A 96 -7.30 -0.24 -10.61
CA ILE A 96 -8.57 -0.40 -11.32
C ILE A 96 -8.93 0.97 -11.90
N LEU A 97 -9.02 1.08 -13.22
CA LEU A 97 -9.31 2.31 -13.94
C LEU A 97 -10.76 2.29 -14.41
N LEU A 98 -11.53 3.29 -14.00
CA LEU A 98 -12.95 3.44 -14.36
C LEU A 98 -13.09 4.28 -15.63
N GLY A 99 -14.16 4.03 -16.39
CA GLY A 99 -14.42 4.75 -17.65
C GLY A 99 -14.62 6.27 -17.50
N ASN A 100 -14.86 6.78 -16.29
CA ASN A 100 -15.03 8.21 -16.01
C ASN A 100 -13.70 8.95 -15.73
N GLY A 101 -12.55 8.29 -15.85
CA GLY A 101 -11.24 8.88 -15.53
C GLY A 101 -10.84 8.77 -14.05
N GLY A 102 -11.66 8.12 -13.22
CA GLY A 102 -11.30 7.79 -11.84
C GLY A 102 -10.53 6.47 -11.76
N TRP A 103 -9.68 6.32 -10.74
CA TRP A 103 -9.03 5.03 -10.45
C TRP A 103 -9.23 4.62 -9.00
N ILE A 104 -9.15 3.32 -8.73
CA ILE A 104 -9.31 2.73 -7.39
C ILE A 104 -8.03 1.95 -7.05
N GLN A 105 -7.53 2.18 -5.83
CA GLN A 105 -6.46 1.41 -5.21
C GLN A 105 -7.03 0.15 -4.56
N PRO A 106 -6.64 -1.06 -4.99
CA PRO A 106 -6.87 -2.28 -4.22
C PRO A 106 -6.32 -2.14 -2.79
N LEU A 107 -7.10 -2.55 -1.80
CA LEU A 107 -6.67 -2.62 -0.39
C LEU A 107 -6.36 -4.07 0.01
N PHE A 108 -7.29 -4.98 -0.26
CA PHE A 108 -7.12 -6.42 -0.09
C PHE A 108 -7.60 -7.14 -1.34
N PHE A 109 -7.12 -8.35 -1.59
CA PHE A 109 -7.65 -9.18 -2.67
C PHE A 109 -7.47 -10.67 -2.40
N THR A 110 -8.39 -11.47 -2.93
CA THR A 110 -8.29 -12.94 -2.90
C THR A 110 -7.28 -13.43 -3.91
N ALA A 111 -6.75 -14.65 -3.73
CA ALA A 111 -5.99 -15.32 -4.78
C ALA A 111 -6.80 -15.32 -6.10
N PRO A 112 -6.19 -14.93 -7.24
CA PRO A 112 -6.88 -14.93 -8.53
C PRO A 112 -7.28 -16.34 -8.97
N TYR A 113 -8.51 -16.46 -9.48
CA TYR A 113 -9.04 -17.68 -10.08
C TYR A 113 -8.84 -17.63 -11.59
N LEU A 114 -8.12 -18.61 -12.12
CA LEU A 114 -7.88 -18.77 -13.54
C LEU A 114 -8.68 -19.95 -14.08
N ILE A 115 -9.43 -19.71 -15.15
CA ILE A 115 -10.26 -20.70 -15.83
C ILE A 115 -9.86 -20.73 -17.30
N ASN A 116 -9.45 -21.90 -17.78
CA ASN A 116 -9.25 -22.14 -19.21
C ASN A 116 -10.57 -22.64 -19.82
N MET A 117 -11.11 -21.90 -20.78
CA MET A 117 -12.31 -22.27 -21.53
C MET A 117 -11.92 -22.54 -22.98
N ASP A 118 -12.79 -23.21 -23.74
CA ASP A 118 -12.48 -23.67 -25.11
C ASP A 118 -12.02 -22.55 -26.06
N ASN A 119 -12.48 -21.32 -25.85
CA ASN A 119 -12.22 -20.18 -26.73
C ASN A 119 -11.42 -19.04 -26.07
N ASP A 120 -11.18 -19.08 -24.76
CA ASP A 120 -10.52 -17.98 -24.03
C ASP A 120 -10.13 -18.39 -22.60
N GLN A 121 -9.31 -17.58 -21.95
CA GLN A 121 -8.92 -17.77 -20.55
C GLN A 121 -9.46 -16.63 -19.71
N LEU A 122 -10.16 -16.96 -18.63
CA LEU A 122 -10.74 -15.99 -17.70
C LEU A 122 -9.89 -15.92 -16.43
N CYS A 123 -9.64 -14.70 -15.97
CA CYS A 123 -9.21 -14.42 -14.61
C CYS A 123 -10.32 -13.69 -13.87
N TYR A 124 -10.59 -14.09 -12.63
CA TYR A 124 -11.34 -13.25 -11.71
C TYR A 124 -10.78 -13.28 -10.30
N LEU A 125 -11.06 -12.21 -9.56
CA LEU A 125 -10.66 -12.05 -8.18
C LEU A 125 -11.63 -11.11 -7.46
N TYR A 126 -11.70 -11.24 -6.15
CA TYR A 126 -12.39 -10.28 -5.29
C TYR A 126 -11.37 -9.29 -4.76
N ILE A 127 -11.71 -8.01 -4.81
CA ILE A 127 -10.85 -6.91 -4.39
C ILE A 127 -11.64 -6.03 -3.44
N ASP A 128 -11.11 -5.88 -2.24
CA ASP A 128 -11.65 -4.96 -1.26
C ASP A 128 -11.13 -3.54 -1.50
N ILE A 129 -12.04 -2.60 -1.34
CA ILE A 129 -11.85 -1.17 -1.59
C ILE A 129 -12.35 -0.38 -0.36
N GLN A 130 -12.50 0.94 -0.51
CA GLN A 130 -12.84 1.85 0.56
C GLN A 130 -14.25 1.57 1.13
N GLU A 131 -14.49 1.99 2.37
CA GLU A 131 -15.76 1.77 3.11
C GLU A 131 -16.11 0.28 3.34
N GLY A 132 -15.13 -0.62 3.19
CA GLY A 132 -15.36 -2.06 3.36
C GLY A 132 -16.13 -2.70 2.20
N GLU A 133 -16.22 -2.02 1.05
CA GLU A 133 -16.85 -2.59 -0.14
C GLU A 133 -15.92 -3.58 -0.85
N THR A 134 -16.53 -4.60 -1.47
CA THR A 134 -15.81 -5.63 -2.23
C THR A 134 -16.28 -5.61 -3.68
N LEU A 135 -15.31 -5.54 -4.59
CA LEU A 135 -15.51 -5.68 -6.03
C LEU A 135 -15.20 -7.11 -6.45
N LYS A 136 -15.92 -7.61 -7.46
CA LYS A 136 -15.45 -8.74 -8.26
C LYS A 136 -14.96 -8.18 -9.59
N ILE A 137 -13.71 -8.45 -9.93
CA ILE A 137 -13.14 -8.07 -11.23
C ILE A 137 -13.00 -9.32 -12.08
N GLN A 138 -13.46 -9.25 -13.33
CA GLN A 138 -13.33 -10.33 -14.31
C GLN A 138 -12.68 -9.81 -15.59
N PHE A 139 -11.69 -10.51 -16.12
CA PHE A 139 -11.02 -10.13 -17.35
C PHE A 139 -10.46 -11.35 -18.08
N TYR A 140 -10.59 -11.30 -19.40
CA TYR A 140 -10.21 -12.38 -20.31
C TYR A 140 -8.83 -12.13 -20.90
N ALA A 141 -8.16 -13.19 -21.36
CA ALA A 141 -6.90 -13.06 -22.10
C ALA A 141 -7.12 -12.25 -23.39
N SER A 142 -8.21 -12.50 -24.10
CA SER A 142 -8.59 -11.72 -25.30
C SER A 142 -8.85 -10.23 -25.04
N ALA A 143 -9.11 -9.85 -23.78
CA ALA A 143 -9.33 -8.45 -23.38
C ALA A 143 -8.03 -7.70 -23.08
N PHE A 144 -6.86 -8.30 -23.35
CA PHE A 144 -5.56 -7.66 -23.27
C PHE A 144 -5.51 -6.40 -24.12
N LYS A 145 -4.93 -5.33 -23.57
CA LYS A 145 -4.78 -4.04 -24.25
C LYS A 145 -3.32 -3.69 -24.52
N ARG A 146 -2.45 -3.87 -23.52
CA ARG A 146 -1.06 -3.42 -23.59
C ARG A 146 -0.20 -4.10 -22.52
N ALA A 147 1.03 -4.42 -22.90
CA ALA A 147 2.12 -4.71 -21.96
C ALA A 147 2.94 -3.43 -21.76
N PHE A 148 3.39 -3.22 -20.53
CA PHE A 148 4.20 -2.07 -20.12
C PHE A 148 5.65 -2.48 -19.86
N SER A 149 6.56 -1.51 -19.90
CA SER A 149 8.00 -1.73 -19.66
C SER A 149 8.36 -2.23 -18.26
N ASP A 150 7.43 -2.11 -17.31
CA ASP A 150 7.53 -2.63 -15.95
C ASP A 150 6.97 -4.06 -15.80
N LYS A 151 6.79 -4.75 -16.93
CA LYS A 151 6.27 -6.13 -17.04
C LYS A 151 4.82 -6.31 -16.58
N SER A 152 4.11 -5.21 -16.39
CA SER A 152 2.68 -5.22 -16.09
C SER A 152 1.85 -5.25 -17.37
N HIS A 153 0.67 -5.82 -17.28
CA HIS A 153 -0.30 -5.87 -18.37
C HIS A 153 -1.57 -5.11 -18.01
N LEU A 154 -2.13 -4.43 -19.00
CA LEU A 154 -3.44 -3.79 -18.93
C LEU A 154 -4.47 -4.65 -19.64
N TYR A 155 -5.58 -4.90 -18.96
CA TYR A 155 -6.75 -5.58 -19.52
C TYR A 155 -7.96 -4.67 -19.44
N GLU A 156 -8.86 -4.76 -20.42
CA GLU A 156 -10.24 -4.36 -20.20
C GLU A 156 -10.93 -5.41 -19.31
N CYS A 157 -11.76 -4.95 -18.39
CA CYS A 157 -12.36 -5.79 -17.37
C CYS A 157 -13.82 -5.42 -17.10
N GLN A 158 -14.54 -6.40 -16.57
CA GLN A 158 -15.86 -6.26 -15.99
C GLN A 158 -15.72 -6.08 -14.49
N ILE A 159 -16.39 -5.05 -13.96
CA ILE A 159 -16.35 -4.63 -12.57
C ILE A 159 -17.75 -4.80 -11.99
N PHE A 160 -17.90 -5.77 -11.08
CA PHE A 160 -19.14 -5.96 -10.31
C PHE A 160 -18.92 -5.36 -8.92
N GLY A 161 -19.83 -4.48 -8.49
CA GLY A 161 -19.67 -3.72 -7.26
C GLY A 161 -20.82 -2.75 -7.01
N PRO A 162 -20.63 -1.76 -6.12
CA PRO A 162 -21.61 -0.71 -5.86
C PRO A 162 -22.08 0.00 -7.16
N PRO A 163 -23.38 0.29 -7.32
CA PRO A 163 -23.89 1.05 -8.47
C PRO A 163 -23.25 2.44 -8.62
N ASP A 164 -22.75 3.01 -7.53
CA ASP A 164 -22.08 4.30 -7.39
C ASP A 164 -20.55 4.15 -7.21
N ILE A 165 -19.94 3.14 -7.84
CA ILE A 165 -18.50 2.82 -7.72
C ILE A 165 -17.55 4.04 -7.87
N GLU A 166 -17.96 5.08 -8.60
CA GLU A 166 -17.20 6.30 -8.82
C GLU A 166 -16.92 7.07 -7.50
N LYS A 167 -17.78 6.89 -6.48
CA LYS A 167 -17.62 7.44 -5.12
C LYS A 167 -16.35 6.91 -4.43
N TYR A 168 -15.88 5.73 -4.83
CA TYR A 168 -14.76 5.03 -4.19
C TYR A 168 -13.41 5.26 -4.90
N THR A 169 -13.35 6.22 -5.83
CA THR A 169 -12.13 6.53 -6.54
C THR A 169 -11.06 7.10 -5.59
N CYS A 170 -9.81 6.68 -5.71
CA CYS A 170 -8.69 7.22 -4.93
C CYS A 170 -8.13 8.51 -5.54
N GLY A 171 -8.43 8.75 -6.81
CA GLY A 171 -7.99 9.91 -7.55
C GLY A 171 -8.41 9.82 -9.01
N VAL A 172 -7.81 10.68 -9.82
CA VAL A 172 -8.05 10.75 -11.26
C VAL A 172 -6.83 10.28 -12.05
N TYR A 173 -7.07 9.80 -13.27
CA TYR A 173 -6.04 9.46 -14.23
C TYR A 173 -6.30 10.17 -15.57
N ALA A 174 -5.22 10.48 -16.29
CA ALA A 174 -5.26 11.06 -17.62
C ALA A 174 -4.78 10.07 -18.69
N VAL A 175 -5.28 10.24 -19.90
CA VAL A 175 -4.81 9.54 -21.10
C VAL A 175 -4.21 10.56 -22.06
N VAL A 176 -2.91 10.43 -22.35
CA VAL A 176 -2.20 11.33 -23.30
C VAL A 176 -1.40 10.49 -24.27
N ASN A 177 -1.77 10.53 -25.55
CA ASN A 177 -1.14 9.71 -26.61
C ASN A 177 -1.07 8.22 -26.22
N ASP A 178 -2.19 7.65 -25.77
CA ASP A 178 -2.33 6.27 -25.28
C ASP A 178 -1.51 5.90 -24.03
N ASN A 179 -0.83 6.87 -23.41
CA ASN A 179 -0.15 6.68 -22.13
C ASN A 179 -1.07 7.10 -20.98
N LEU A 180 -1.01 6.32 -19.90
CA LEU A 180 -1.85 6.50 -18.73
C LEU A 180 -1.01 7.15 -17.62
N PHE A 181 -1.55 8.21 -17.03
CA PHE A 181 -0.92 8.95 -15.94
C PHE A 181 -1.86 8.98 -14.74
N LEU A 182 -1.35 8.67 -13.55
CA LEU A 182 -2.07 8.96 -12.30
C LEU A 182 -1.72 10.38 -11.84
N HIS A 183 -2.73 11.12 -11.41
CA HIS A 183 -2.53 12.38 -10.70
C HIS A 183 -2.20 12.07 -9.24
N LEU A 184 -0.98 12.39 -8.80
CA LEU A 184 -0.47 12.09 -7.47
C LEU A 184 0.23 13.30 -6.85
N TYR A 185 0.46 13.22 -5.55
CA TYR A 185 0.96 14.32 -4.72
C TYR A 185 2.31 13.98 -4.11
N HIS A 186 3.24 14.94 -4.15
CA HIS A 186 4.48 14.91 -3.39
C HIS A 186 4.39 15.90 -2.23
N HIS A 187 4.64 15.42 -1.00
CA HIS A 187 4.60 16.26 0.20
C HIS A 187 6.00 16.62 0.68
N THR A 188 6.19 17.90 0.94
CA THR A 188 7.50 18.49 1.28
C THR A 188 7.33 19.69 2.21
N ASN A 189 8.43 20.39 2.50
CA ASN A 189 8.42 21.66 3.23
C ASN A 189 8.68 22.84 2.28
N ASP A 190 8.61 24.07 2.80
CA ASP A 190 8.80 25.29 1.99
C ASP A 190 10.13 25.28 1.20
N VAL A 191 11.22 24.85 1.84
CA VAL A 191 12.55 24.77 1.19
C VAL A 191 12.55 23.76 0.04
N GLY A 192 11.93 22.60 0.25
CA GLY A 192 11.79 21.58 -0.77
C GLY A 192 10.87 22.02 -1.90
N PHE A 193 9.79 22.72 -1.58
CA PHE A 193 8.85 23.27 -2.56
C PHE A 193 9.54 24.27 -3.49
N ASP A 194 10.26 25.24 -2.93
CA ASP A 194 11.01 26.23 -3.70
C ASP A 194 12.11 25.57 -4.55
N GLY A 195 12.81 24.58 -3.98
CA GLY A 195 13.85 23.84 -4.70
C GLY A 195 13.32 23.04 -5.88
N ILE A 196 12.19 22.36 -5.70
CA ILE A 196 11.56 21.54 -6.75
C ILE A 196 11.03 22.44 -7.87
N ASN A 197 10.27 23.48 -7.54
CA ASN A 197 9.72 24.41 -8.53
C ASN A 197 10.80 25.23 -9.25
N GLY A 198 11.85 25.65 -8.53
CA GLY A 198 12.95 26.42 -9.11
C GLY A 198 13.84 25.59 -10.04
N SER A 199 13.92 24.28 -9.84
CA SER A 199 14.78 23.38 -10.63
C SER A 199 14.06 22.52 -11.67
N ASN A 200 12.73 22.45 -11.64
CA ASN A 200 11.92 21.49 -12.40
C ASN A 200 12.41 20.04 -12.24
N SER A 201 12.83 19.69 -11.02
CA SER A 201 13.44 18.40 -10.76
C SER A 201 13.14 17.85 -9.37
N LEU A 202 13.09 16.52 -9.26
CA LEU A 202 12.94 15.76 -8.03
C LEU A 202 14.21 14.97 -7.75
N TRP A 203 14.68 15.06 -6.51
CA TRP A 203 15.85 14.33 -6.05
C TRP A 203 15.39 13.04 -5.36
N SER A 204 15.80 11.90 -5.90
CA SER A 204 15.39 10.61 -5.35
C SER A 204 15.95 10.40 -3.95
N SER A 205 15.10 9.97 -3.02
CA SER A 205 15.48 9.60 -1.66
C SER A 205 16.51 8.48 -1.68
N ARG A 206 17.60 8.70 -0.94
CA ARG A 206 18.68 7.73 -0.74
C ARG A 206 18.40 6.75 0.40
N TRP A 207 17.22 6.77 1.00
CA TRP A 207 16.92 5.97 2.18
C TRP A 207 16.07 4.76 1.82
N ASN A 208 16.24 3.67 2.56
CA ASN A 208 15.37 2.50 2.44
C ASN A 208 13.95 2.82 2.92
N TYR A 209 13.01 1.90 2.71
CA TYR A 209 11.58 2.12 2.98
C TYR A 209 11.28 2.77 4.33
N ARG A 210 11.96 2.32 5.39
CA ARG A 210 11.76 2.80 6.75
C ARG A 210 12.58 4.05 7.12
N GLY A 211 13.50 4.50 6.26
CA GLY A 211 14.30 5.70 6.48
C GLY A 211 15.53 5.50 7.37
N SER A 212 16.01 4.26 7.53
CA SER A 212 17.03 3.92 8.54
C SER A 212 18.43 3.67 7.96
N LYS A 213 18.50 3.14 6.74
CA LYS A 213 19.73 2.75 6.05
C LYS A 213 19.78 3.47 4.72
N GLU A 214 20.98 3.80 4.25
CA GLU A 214 21.18 4.45 2.95
C GLU A 214 21.25 3.39 1.85
N CYS A 215 20.46 3.56 0.80
CA CYS A 215 20.45 2.67 -0.35
C CYS A 215 21.71 2.86 -1.23
N ILE A 216 22.24 1.76 -1.74
CA ILE A 216 23.47 1.73 -2.53
C ILE A 216 23.16 1.64 -4.03
N ASN A 217 22.33 0.68 -4.43
CA ASN A 217 22.07 0.38 -5.84
C ASN A 217 20.82 1.06 -6.39
N TYR A 218 19.92 1.58 -5.56
CA TYR A 218 18.69 2.24 -5.97
C TYR A 218 18.32 3.43 -5.09
N ASN A 219 17.61 4.41 -5.64
CA ASN A 219 16.94 5.47 -4.88
C ASN A 219 15.45 5.51 -5.25
N PHE A 220 14.64 6.15 -4.40
CA PHE A 220 13.18 6.16 -4.57
C PHE A 220 12.59 7.57 -4.52
N LEU A 221 11.60 7.83 -5.37
CA LEU A 221 10.66 8.93 -5.17
C LEU A 221 9.37 8.39 -4.57
N TYR A 222 8.71 9.20 -3.74
CA TYR A 222 7.48 8.83 -3.07
C TYR A 222 6.41 9.88 -3.36
N PHE A 223 5.25 9.37 -3.74
CA PHE A 223 4.03 10.11 -3.99
C PHE A 223 2.88 9.48 -3.22
N THR A 224 1.80 10.22 -3.08
CA THR A 224 0.58 9.76 -2.45
C THR A 224 -0.62 10.18 -3.30
N HIS A 225 -1.78 9.59 -3.02
CA HIS A 225 -3.05 10.12 -3.56
C HIS A 225 -3.80 10.99 -2.54
N ILE A 226 -3.15 11.31 -1.40
CA ILE A 226 -3.68 12.20 -0.38
C ILE A 226 -3.24 13.63 -0.76
N PRO A 227 -4.16 14.60 -0.90
CA PRO A 227 -3.80 15.95 -1.35
C PRO A 227 -3.04 16.77 -0.28
N GLU A 228 -3.22 16.44 1.00
CA GLU A 228 -2.63 17.20 2.11
C GLU A 228 -2.37 16.30 3.32
N ILE A 229 -1.20 16.45 3.94
CA ILE A 229 -0.86 15.86 5.24
C ILE A 229 -1.27 16.86 6.32
N LYS A 230 -2.50 16.71 6.82
CA LYS A 230 -3.09 17.68 7.74
C LYS A 230 -2.81 17.35 9.20
N TYR A 231 -2.89 16.06 9.55
CA TYR A 231 -2.71 15.58 10.92
C TYR A 231 -1.64 14.51 11.03
N ASP A 232 -1.15 14.28 12.25
CA ASP A 232 -0.16 13.25 12.54
C ASP A 232 -0.67 11.83 12.16
N SER A 233 -2.00 11.61 12.10
CA SER A 233 -2.62 10.39 11.60
C SER A 233 -2.36 10.13 10.11
N ASP A 234 -2.23 11.19 9.31
CA ASP A 234 -1.98 11.07 7.87
C ASP A 234 -0.56 10.55 7.63
N LEU A 235 0.40 10.96 8.47
CA LEU A 235 1.80 10.51 8.42
C LEU A 235 1.92 8.99 8.50
N ILE A 236 1.10 8.35 9.35
CA ILE A 236 1.11 6.89 9.54
C ILE A 236 0.82 6.18 8.21
N THR A 237 -0.09 6.73 7.40
CA THR A 237 -0.44 6.12 6.10
C THR A 237 0.64 6.28 5.04
N VAL A 238 1.59 7.20 5.26
CA VAL A 238 2.76 7.44 4.40
C VAL A 238 4.07 6.97 5.04
N ALA A 239 3.99 5.95 5.91
CA ALA A 239 5.13 5.29 6.57
C ALA A 239 6.03 6.25 7.38
N MET A 240 5.41 7.23 8.04
CA MET A 240 6.06 8.15 8.97
C MET A 240 5.28 8.20 10.27
N SER A 241 5.91 8.57 11.38
CA SER A 241 5.17 8.82 12.61
C SER A 241 5.87 9.80 13.53
N LYS A 242 5.13 10.39 14.47
CA LYS A 242 5.66 11.39 15.40
C LYS A 242 6.64 10.83 16.42
N ASP A 243 6.42 9.60 16.89
CA ASP A 243 7.32 8.93 17.82
C ASP A 243 8.40 8.09 17.10
N GLY A 244 8.28 7.94 15.78
CA GLY A 244 9.17 7.14 14.94
C GLY A 244 8.87 5.65 14.98
N ARG A 245 7.67 5.25 15.43
CA ARG A 245 7.26 3.85 15.55
C ARG A 245 5.93 3.56 14.88
N MET A 246 5.79 2.35 14.35
CA MET A 246 4.53 1.77 13.88
C MET A 246 4.42 0.32 14.35
N ASP A 247 3.29 -0.05 14.93
CA ASP A 247 3.08 -1.38 15.51
C ASP A 247 2.16 -2.23 14.62
N TYR A 248 2.60 -3.45 14.34
CA TYR A 248 1.89 -4.47 13.57
C TYR A 248 1.72 -5.73 14.42
N GLN A 249 0.64 -6.46 14.22
CA GLN A 249 0.38 -7.71 14.94
C GLN A 249 0.24 -8.87 13.96
N ILE A 250 0.67 -10.06 14.39
CA ILE A 250 0.48 -11.28 13.60
C ILE A 250 -1.00 -11.70 13.60
N ASP A 251 -1.42 -12.40 12.56
CA ASP A 251 -2.83 -12.79 12.35
C ASP A 251 -3.40 -13.60 13.52
N SER A 252 -2.59 -14.48 14.11
CA SER A 252 -3.01 -15.37 15.21
C SER A 252 -3.15 -14.64 16.55
N PHE A 253 -2.75 -13.37 16.65
CA PHE A 253 -2.76 -12.63 17.90
C PHE A 253 -4.10 -11.95 18.17
N ASN A 254 -4.75 -12.32 19.27
CA ASN A 254 -5.91 -11.63 19.79
C ASN A 254 -5.52 -10.77 21.01
N PRO A 255 -5.31 -9.45 20.84
CA PRO A 255 -4.84 -8.60 21.93
C PRO A 255 -5.91 -8.46 23.03
N PRO A 256 -5.52 -8.52 24.32
CA PRO A 256 -6.46 -8.25 25.40
C PRO A 256 -6.94 -6.79 25.37
N ARG A 257 -8.17 -6.59 25.83
CA ARG A 257 -8.77 -5.25 25.95
C ARG A 257 -9.07 -4.97 27.43
N PRO A 258 -8.42 -3.98 28.08
CA PRO A 258 -7.44 -3.03 27.53
C PRO A 258 -6.04 -3.65 27.35
N MET A 259 -5.27 -3.10 26.39
CA MET A 259 -3.85 -3.41 26.25
C MET A 259 -3.04 -2.79 27.41
N PRO A 260 -2.02 -3.49 27.94
CA PRO A 260 -1.11 -2.94 28.95
C PRO A 260 -0.24 -1.82 28.37
N GLU A 261 0.30 -0.93 29.21
CA GLU A 261 1.19 0.17 28.76
C GLU A 261 2.45 -0.35 28.06
N ASN A 262 3.05 -1.40 28.62
CA ASN A 262 4.27 -2.02 28.10
C ASN A 262 3.99 -3.16 27.10
N PHE A 263 2.90 -3.06 26.34
CA PHE A 263 2.46 -4.14 25.45
C PHE A 263 3.52 -4.60 24.44
N ARG A 264 4.39 -3.70 23.98
CA ARG A 264 5.47 -4.05 23.04
C ARG A 264 6.47 -5.05 23.65
N GLU A 265 6.73 -4.95 24.96
CA GLU A 265 7.58 -5.88 25.69
C GLU A 265 6.80 -7.16 26.05
N VAL A 266 5.55 -7.02 26.48
CA VAL A 266 4.73 -8.17 26.93
C VAL A 266 4.37 -9.10 25.78
N TYR A 267 4.23 -8.55 24.56
CA TYR A 267 3.82 -9.28 23.36
C TYR A 267 4.85 -9.17 22.24
N GLU A 268 6.14 -9.11 22.58
CA GLU A 268 7.24 -8.97 21.60
C GLU A 268 7.28 -10.07 20.53
N ASP A 269 6.71 -11.25 20.85
CA ASP A 269 6.59 -12.38 19.92
C ASP A 269 5.44 -12.22 18.92
N TYR A 270 4.44 -11.40 19.25
CA TYR A 270 3.21 -11.22 18.47
C TYR A 270 3.14 -9.87 17.77
N ILE A 271 3.97 -8.92 18.20
CA ILE A 271 3.97 -7.54 17.73
C ILE A 271 5.32 -7.20 17.12
N TYR A 272 5.28 -6.75 15.87
CA TYR A 272 6.41 -6.12 15.22
C TYR A 272 6.30 -4.60 15.36
N THR A 273 7.31 -3.95 15.90
CA THR A 273 7.40 -2.48 15.96
C THR A 273 8.42 -1.99 14.94
N ALA A 274 7.95 -1.53 13.78
CA ALA A 274 8.78 -0.88 12.78
C ALA A 274 9.30 0.46 13.33
N GLN A 275 10.60 0.71 13.20
CA GLN A 275 11.14 2.08 13.33
C GLN A 275 10.97 2.79 11.99
N VAL A 276 10.30 3.94 11.98
CA VAL A 276 9.98 4.71 10.78
C VAL A 276 10.44 6.17 10.91
N TYR A 277 10.48 6.88 9.79
CA TYR A 277 10.89 8.28 9.74
C TYR A 277 10.08 9.11 10.76
N ARG A 278 10.78 9.81 11.66
CA ARG A 278 10.16 10.71 12.62
C ARG A 278 9.77 12.03 11.96
N SER A 279 8.46 12.34 11.94
CA SER A 279 7.95 13.59 11.35
C SER A 279 6.71 14.07 12.12
N THR A 280 6.40 15.35 12.00
CA THR A 280 5.08 15.92 12.32
C THR A 280 4.42 16.49 11.08
N SER A 281 3.08 16.70 11.10
CA SER A 281 2.38 17.26 9.94
C SER A 281 2.92 18.64 9.53
N SER A 282 3.44 19.42 10.48
CA SER A 282 4.11 20.70 10.22
C SER A 282 5.38 20.58 9.36
N ASP A 283 6.02 19.40 9.30
CA ASP A 283 7.20 19.17 8.47
C ASP A 283 6.85 18.86 7.01
N ARG A 284 5.55 18.75 6.69
CA ARG A 284 4.97 18.42 5.38
C ARG A 284 3.87 19.43 5.02
N ASN A 285 4.20 20.71 5.13
CA ASN A 285 3.28 21.84 4.94
C ASN A 285 3.09 22.27 3.48
N CYS A 286 3.82 21.68 2.54
CA CYS A 286 3.69 21.94 1.10
C CYS A 286 3.35 20.67 0.34
N THR A 287 2.52 20.80 -0.69
CA THR A 287 2.20 19.73 -1.63
C THR A 287 2.46 20.21 -3.07
N ILE A 288 2.96 19.31 -3.90
CA ILE A 288 3.11 19.51 -5.35
C ILE A 288 2.40 18.36 -6.07
N GLU A 289 1.61 18.70 -7.09
CA GLU A 289 0.88 17.76 -7.93
C GLU A 289 1.74 17.30 -9.11
N PHE A 290 1.65 16.01 -9.46
CA PHE A 290 2.37 15.42 -10.58
C PHE A 290 1.50 14.45 -11.37
N ASP A 291 1.73 14.41 -12.68
CA ASP A 291 1.23 13.37 -13.57
C ASP A 291 2.30 12.28 -13.71
N ILE A 292 2.00 11.10 -13.16
CA ILE A 292 2.94 9.99 -13.06
C ILE A 292 2.52 8.86 -14.01
N PRO A 293 3.34 8.44 -14.98
CA PRO A 293 3.05 7.28 -15.82
C PRO A 293 2.81 6.05 -14.95
N ILE A 294 1.70 5.33 -15.18
CA ILE A 294 1.32 4.20 -14.30
C ILE A 294 2.37 3.07 -14.30
N GLU A 295 3.13 2.97 -15.39
CA GLU A 295 4.25 2.05 -15.62
C GLU A 295 5.54 2.45 -14.90
N SER A 296 5.70 3.71 -14.48
CA SER A 296 6.84 4.12 -13.63
C SER A 296 6.65 3.74 -12.16
N ILE A 297 5.42 3.42 -11.75
CA ILE A 297 5.09 3.11 -10.35
C ILE A 297 5.47 1.65 -10.06
N ASP A 298 6.28 1.48 -9.03
CA ASP A 298 6.77 0.18 -8.60
C ASP A 298 5.65 -0.69 -8.02
N LEU A 299 5.80 -2.02 -8.10
CA LEU A 299 4.83 -2.94 -7.51
C LEU A 299 4.82 -2.75 -5.99
N LYS A 300 3.63 -2.53 -5.41
CA LYS A 300 3.50 -2.44 -3.96
C LYS A 300 3.82 -3.79 -3.33
N HIS A 301 4.46 -3.74 -2.17
CA HIS A 301 4.62 -4.92 -1.32
C HIS A 301 3.27 -5.37 -0.80
N LEU A 302 3.19 -6.66 -0.47
CA LEU A 302 1.98 -7.29 0.01
C LEU A 302 2.23 -7.93 1.38
N TYR A 303 1.17 -8.02 2.15
CA TYR A 303 1.05 -8.94 3.26
C TYR A 303 0.20 -10.11 2.83
N LEU A 304 0.63 -11.31 3.18
CA LEU A 304 -0.10 -12.53 2.98
C LEU A 304 -0.76 -12.94 4.29
N HIS A 305 -2.09 -13.06 4.27
CA HIS A 305 -2.88 -13.57 5.39
C HIS A 305 -3.28 -15.01 5.10
N ASN A 306 -2.75 -15.94 5.91
CA ASN A 306 -3.06 -17.35 5.84
C ASN A 306 -3.86 -17.80 7.06
N GLN A 307 -5.18 -17.80 6.93
CA GLN A 307 -6.10 -18.22 7.99
C GLN A 307 -6.56 -19.67 7.80
N GLY A 308 -5.69 -20.50 7.20
CA GLY A 308 -5.92 -21.92 6.95
C GLY A 308 -6.77 -22.17 5.70
N LYS A 309 -8.09 -21.95 5.79
CA LYS A 309 -9.00 -22.14 4.64
C LYS A 309 -9.19 -20.87 3.81
N ASP A 310 -8.93 -19.73 4.43
CA ASP A 310 -9.06 -18.42 3.79
C ASP A 310 -7.66 -17.83 3.60
N PHE A 311 -7.38 -17.38 2.38
CA PHE A 311 -6.08 -16.88 1.97
C PHE A 311 -6.27 -15.63 1.12
N PHE A 312 -5.70 -14.52 1.56
CA PHE A 312 -5.86 -13.23 0.89
C PHE A 312 -4.61 -12.38 1.09
N TYR A 313 -4.50 -11.34 0.27
CA TYR A 313 -3.38 -10.43 0.25
C TYR A 313 -3.84 -9.04 0.65
N GLU A 314 -3.09 -8.37 1.52
CA GLU A 314 -3.23 -6.96 1.86
C GLU A 314 -2.15 -6.17 1.14
N VAL A 315 -2.53 -5.04 0.53
CA VAL A 315 -1.58 -4.10 -0.05
C VAL A 315 -0.90 -3.34 1.07
N CYS A 316 0.42 -3.48 1.19
CA CYS A 316 1.20 -2.75 2.18
C CYS A 316 1.26 -1.26 1.79
N PHE A 317 0.88 -0.38 2.72
CA PHE A 317 0.84 1.08 2.51
C PHE A 317 0.15 1.50 1.20
N PRO A 318 -1.17 1.27 1.05
CA PRO A 318 -1.87 1.51 -0.20
C PRO A 318 -1.76 2.97 -0.68
N TYR A 319 -1.53 3.91 0.24
CA TYR A 319 -1.37 5.34 -0.02
C TYR A 319 0.00 5.76 -0.59
N ILE A 320 1.04 4.91 -0.52
CA ILE A 320 2.39 5.26 -0.98
C ILE A 320 2.64 4.69 -2.37
N HIS A 321 2.85 5.57 -3.34
CA HIS A 321 3.25 5.22 -4.70
C HIS A 321 4.72 5.58 -4.89
N ARG A 322 5.56 4.57 -5.12
CA ARG A 322 7.00 4.77 -5.24
C ARG A 322 7.47 4.60 -6.68
N ILE A 323 8.44 5.43 -7.09
CA ILE A 323 9.18 5.26 -8.33
C ILE A 323 10.61 4.88 -7.97
N LYS A 324 11.09 3.77 -8.52
CA LYS A 324 12.48 3.33 -8.38
C LYS A 324 13.36 3.99 -9.43
N SER A 325 14.57 4.38 -9.02
CA SER A 325 15.51 5.14 -9.86
C SER A 325 16.96 4.72 -9.60
N GLN A 326 17.84 5.07 -10.53
CA GLN A 326 19.29 4.91 -10.34
C GLN A 326 19.79 5.70 -9.13
N PRO A 327 20.88 5.26 -8.46
CA PRO A 327 21.44 5.96 -7.32
C PRO A 327 21.79 7.41 -7.62
N LYS A 328 21.49 8.31 -6.67
CA LYS A 328 21.83 9.74 -6.74
C LYS A 328 21.32 10.45 -8.00
N SER A 329 20.26 9.90 -8.60
CA SER A 329 19.70 10.43 -9.82
C SER A 329 18.69 11.55 -9.55
N ILE A 330 18.50 12.37 -10.58
CA ILE A 330 17.55 13.47 -10.61
C ILE A 330 16.51 13.14 -11.68
N ILE A 331 15.24 13.22 -11.31
CA ILE A 331 14.12 13.01 -12.23
C ILE A 331 13.52 14.37 -12.57
N TYR A 332 13.52 14.69 -13.86
CA TYR A 332 12.95 15.92 -14.37
C TYR A 332 11.48 15.75 -14.71
N PHE A 333 10.73 16.85 -14.56
CA PHE A 333 9.34 16.94 -15.01
C PHE A 333 9.18 18.13 -15.96
N ASN A 334 8.14 18.09 -16.79
CA ASN A 334 7.86 19.16 -17.75
C ASN A 334 7.05 20.30 -17.11
N ASN A 335 6.74 21.35 -17.87
CA ASN A 335 5.97 22.51 -17.40
C ASN A 335 4.52 22.20 -16.98
N LYS A 336 4.03 20.97 -17.23
CA LYS A 336 2.74 20.47 -16.76
C LYS A 336 2.88 19.53 -15.56
N PHE A 337 4.06 19.49 -14.93
CA PHE A 337 4.37 18.58 -13.83
C PHE A 337 4.20 17.10 -14.18
N ALA A 338 4.38 16.73 -15.45
CA ALA A 338 4.39 15.33 -15.86
C ALA A 338 5.82 14.77 -15.84
N ILE A 339 5.97 13.58 -15.27
CA ILE A 339 7.19 12.77 -15.32
C ILE A 339 7.12 11.86 -16.54
N GLU A 340 8.26 11.62 -17.19
CA GLU A 340 8.36 10.65 -18.28
C GLU A 340 8.98 9.33 -17.79
N ASN A 341 8.45 8.19 -18.26
CA ASN A 341 8.99 6.88 -17.95
C ASN A 341 10.27 6.59 -18.76
N LYS A 342 11.37 7.20 -18.36
CA LYS A 342 12.68 7.06 -19.02
C LYS A 342 13.82 7.11 -18.00
N PRO A 343 15.06 6.73 -18.37
CA PRO A 343 16.20 6.88 -17.48
C PRO A 343 16.24 8.28 -16.85
N PRO A 344 16.48 8.38 -15.53
CA PRO A 344 17.04 7.36 -14.64
C PRO A 344 16.02 6.44 -13.95
N ILE A 345 14.73 6.48 -14.33
CA ILE A 345 13.72 5.54 -13.81
C ILE A 345 14.07 4.11 -14.26
N ILE A 346 13.89 3.16 -13.34
CA ILE A 346 14.10 1.73 -13.55
C ILE A 346 12.97 0.95 -12.87
N HIS A 347 12.72 -0.27 -13.33
CA HIS A 347 11.63 -1.10 -12.79
C HIS A 347 12.19 -2.19 -11.87
N SER A 348 11.44 -2.59 -10.86
CA SER A 348 11.80 -3.74 -10.03
C SER A 348 11.53 -5.04 -10.76
N ASP A 349 12.36 -6.04 -10.47
CA ASP A 349 12.16 -7.42 -10.93
C ASP A 349 11.55 -8.30 -9.84
N TYR A 350 11.15 -7.71 -8.71
CA TYR A 350 10.57 -8.40 -7.58
C TYR A 350 9.66 -7.47 -6.76
N ALA A 351 8.82 -8.09 -5.93
CA ALA A 351 8.13 -7.48 -4.81
C ALA A 351 8.29 -8.36 -3.57
N ILE A 352 7.95 -7.81 -2.42
CA ILE A 352 7.95 -8.53 -1.14
C ILE A 352 6.52 -8.90 -0.80
N VAL A 353 6.32 -10.15 -0.37
CA VAL A 353 5.03 -10.68 0.07
C VAL A 353 5.23 -11.37 1.41
N GLY A 354 5.04 -10.60 2.49
CA GLY A 354 5.32 -11.04 3.85
C GLY A 354 4.21 -11.87 4.46
N ASP A 355 4.51 -13.05 5.00
CA ASP A 355 3.53 -13.90 5.70
C ASP A 355 3.21 -13.36 7.10
N THR A 356 2.00 -12.81 7.29
CA THR A 356 1.57 -12.18 8.54
C THR A 356 1.29 -13.18 9.66
N GLY A 357 1.38 -14.49 9.39
CA GLY A 357 1.42 -15.52 10.42
C GLY A 357 2.67 -15.41 11.32
N PHE A 358 3.71 -14.71 10.85
CA PHE A 358 4.99 -14.58 11.54
C PHE A 358 5.47 -13.12 11.60
N LYS A 359 6.24 -12.81 12.65
CA LYS A 359 6.81 -11.47 12.86
C LYS A 359 7.73 -11.04 11.72
N ASP A 360 8.52 -11.98 11.19
CA ASP A 360 9.45 -11.72 10.07
C ASP A 360 8.71 -11.37 8.78
N GLY A 361 7.52 -11.93 8.56
CA GLY A 361 6.68 -11.55 7.43
C GLY A 361 6.12 -10.13 7.58
N LEU A 362 5.70 -9.73 8.78
CA LEU A 362 5.34 -8.33 9.07
C LEU A 362 6.51 -7.36 8.87
N ALA A 363 7.72 -7.77 9.23
CA ALA A 363 8.91 -6.95 9.07
C ALA A 363 9.33 -6.80 7.61
N SER A 364 9.06 -7.81 6.77
CA SER A 364 9.64 -7.93 5.44
C SER A 364 9.47 -6.70 4.52
N PRO A 365 8.33 -5.98 4.45
CA PRO A 365 8.23 -4.81 3.58
C PRO A 365 9.06 -3.61 4.05
N PHE A 366 9.44 -3.58 5.34
CA PHE A 366 10.28 -2.53 5.92
C PHE A 366 11.77 -2.85 5.84
N GLU A 367 12.10 -4.13 5.72
CA GLU A 367 13.45 -4.69 5.71
C GLU A 367 13.73 -5.34 4.36
N GLU A 368 13.49 -4.59 3.28
CA GLU A 368 13.53 -5.08 1.90
C GLU A 368 14.88 -5.71 1.53
N GLU A 369 15.96 -5.21 2.13
CA GLU A 369 17.32 -5.66 1.92
C GLU A 369 17.64 -7.04 2.53
N ASP A 370 16.92 -7.47 3.56
CA ASP A 370 17.30 -8.57 4.45
C ASP A 370 16.30 -9.74 4.37
N THR A 371 15.21 -9.59 3.63
CA THR A 371 14.09 -10.54 3.62
C THR A 371 14.23 -11.68 2.60
N THR A 372 13.69 -12.85 2.95
CA THR A 372 13.51 -13.98 2.04
C THR A 372 12.12 -14.05 1.41
N PHE A 373 11.18 -13.17 1.81
CA PHE A 373 9.80 -13.12 1.36
C PHE A 373 9.65 -12.49 -0.04
N ILE A 374 10.49 -12.93 -0.97
CA ILE A 374 10.64 -12.34 -2.29
C ILE A 374 9.78 -13.08 -3.31
N PHE A 375 8.99 -12.30 -4.05
CA PHE A 375 8.28 -12.75 -5.25
C PHE A 375 8.88 -12.06 -6.47
N LYS A 376 9.34 -12.83 -7.46
CA LYS A 376 10.00 -12.32 -8.66
C LYS A 376 8.95 -12.02 -9.73
N ILE A 377 9.02 -10.83 -10.31
CA ILE A 377 8.11 -10.37 -11.36
C ILE A 377 8.38 -11.15 -12.64
N GLU A 378 7.31 -11.56 -13.31
CA GLU A 378 7.35 -12.27 -14.56
C GLU A 378 7.33 -11.34 -15.75
N ASP A 379 8.20 -11.62 -16.72
CA ASP A 379 8.15 -11.00 -18.03
C ASP A 379 7.48 -12.00 -18.97
N CYS A 380 6.22 -11.72 -19.32
CA CYS A 380 5.44 -12.64 -20.15
C CYS A 380 5.83 -12.58 -21.64
N GLY A 381 6.78 -11.71 -22.02
CA GLY A 381 7.18 -11.52 -23.41
C GLY A 381 5.99 -11.14 -24.30
N ASP A 382 5.78 -11.93 -25.36
CA ASP A 382 4.67 -11.72 -26.30
C ASP A 382 3.34 -12.36 -25.84
N GLN A 383 3.34 -13.11 -24.73
CA GLN A 383 2.14 -13.75 -24.19
C GLN A 383 1.41 -12.82 -23.22
N THR A 384 0.10 -13.01 -23.07
CA THR A 384 -0.63 -12.47 -21.92
C THR A 384 -0.27 -13.21 -20.63
N ILE A 385 -0.57 -12.61 -19.46
CA ILE A 385 -0.36 -13.26 -18.15
C ILE A 385 -1.11 -14.62 -18.09
N HIS A 386 -2.33 -14.70 -18.62
CA HIS A 386 -3.11 -15.93 -18.64
C HIS A 386 -2.46 -17.00 -19.49
N GLU A 387 -2.08 -16.66 -20.73
CA GLU A 387 -1.45 -17.60 -21.65
C GLU A 387 -0.13 -18.10 -21.09
N TYR A 388 0.68 -17.20 -20.53
CA TYR A 388 1.93 -17.54 -19.88
C TYR A 388 1.69 -18.52 -18.72
N TRP A 389 0.73 -18.23 -17.85
CA TRP A 389 0.37 -19.10 -16.74
C TRP A 389 0.00 -20.51 -17.21
N PHE A 390 -0.92 -20.63 -18.17
CA PHE A 390 -1.41 -21.93 -18.64
C PHE A 390 -0.40 -22.71 -19.48
N THR A 391 0.58 -22.04 -20.09
CA THR A 391 1.65 -22.72 -20.84
C THR A 391 2.80 -23.17 -19.95
N HIS A 392 2.97 -22.56 -18.77
CA HIS A 392 4.07 -22.84 -17.84
C HIS A 392 3.61 -23.39 -16.47
N PHE A 393 2.35 -23.80 -16.35
CA PHE A 393 1.81 -24.32 -15.09
C PHE A 393 2.65 -25.51 -14.57
N ASN A 394 2.83 -25.59 -13.25
CA ASN A 394 3.63 -26.62 -12.57
C ASN A 394 5.10 -26.70 -13.00
N THR A 395 5.67 -25.61 -13.51
CA THR A 395 7.11 -25.49 -13.80
C THR A 395 7.82 -24.58 -12.79
N ASP A 396 9.15 -24.68 -12.70
CA ASP A 396 9.95 -23.80 -11.86
C ASP A 396 10.22 -22.47 -12.57
N LEU A 397 9.43 -21.46 -12.21
CA LEU A 397 9.53 -20.09 -12.71
C LEU A 397 10.32 -19.16 -11.78
N PHE A 398 10.90 -19.71 -10.70
CA PHE A 398 11.52 -18.91 -9.64
C PHE A 398 13.03 -19.12 -9.55
N SER A 399 13.51 -20.37 -9.47
CA SER A 399 14.89 -20.66 -9.05
C SER A 399 15.95 -20.12 -10.01
N GLY A 400 15.67 -20.14 -11.32
CA GLY A 400 16.59 -19.65 -12.35
C GLY A 400 16.58 -18.14 -12.56
N LYS A 401 15.61 -17.42 -11.97
CA LYS A 401 15.44 -15.98 -12.21
C LYS A 401 16.34 -15.17 -11.30
N ASN A 402 17.31 -14.46 -11.87
CA ASN A 402 18.16 -13.55 -11.12
C ASN A 402 17.45 -12.21 -10.95
N ILE A 403 17.59 -11.62 -9.77
CA ILE A 403 17.07 -10.30 -9.43
C ILE A 403 18.18 -9.51 -8.75
N ASP A 404 18.18 -8.19 -8.90
CA ASP A 404 19.04 -7.32 -8.11
C ASP A 404 18.24 -6.74 -6.94
N ILE A 405 18.43 -7.36 -5.78
CA ILE A 405 17.81 -6.96 -4.52
C ILE A 405 18.35 -5.62 -4.03
N LEU A 406 17.55 -4.91 -3.23
CA LEU A 406 18.00 -3.67 -2.59
C LEU A 406 19.23 -3.93 -1.73
N LYS A 407 20.28 -3.13 -1.95
CA LYS A 407 21.50 -3.11 -1.14
C LYS A 407 21.54 -1.81 -0.37
N VAL A 408 21.90 -1.91 0.90
CA VAL A 408 21.91 -0.77 1.82
C VAL A 408 23.21 -0.73 2.63
N GLN A 409 23.51 0.43 3.19
CA GLN A 409 24.58 0.64 4.16
C GLN A 409 24.05 1.28 5.44
N GLU A 410 24.63 0.84 6.56
CA GLU A 410 24.41 1.45 7.86
C GLU A 410 25.05 2.83 7.93
N VAL A 411 24.33 3.79 8.51
CA VAL A 411 24.86 5.15 8.75
C VAL A 411 24.55 5.59 10.16
N LYS A 412 25.51 6.31 10.78
CA LYS A 412 25.39 6.76 12.18
C LYS A 412 24.24 7.75 12.41
N ILE A 413 23.92 8.55 11.41
CA ILE A 413 22.87 9.58 11.47
C ILE A 413 21.91 9.31 10.32
N ASN A 414 20.71 8.88 10.66
CA ASN A 414 19.61 8.63 9.73
C ASN A 414 18.36 9.36 10.21
N PRO A 415 17.35 9.50 9.34
CA PRO A 415 16.09 10.11 9.74
C PRO A 415 15.33 9.42 10.89
N THR A 416 15.50 8.10 11.07
CA THR A 416 14.82 7.37 12.16
C THR A 416 15.40 7.66 13.55
N ASN A 417 16.69 8.05 13.63
CA ASN A 417 17.41 8.28 14.89
C ASN A 417 17.63 9.78 15.20
N LYS A 418 17.01 10.68 14.42
CA LYS A 418 17.11 12.14 14.62
C LYS A 418 16.12 12.69 15.64
#